data_AF-A0A3C1SV40-F1
#
_entry.id   AF-A0A3C1SV40-F1
#
_cell.length_a   1.000
_cell.length_b   1.000
_cell.length_c   1.000
_cell.angle_alpha   90.00
_cell.angle_beta   90.00
_cell.angle_gamma   90.00
#
_symmetry.space_group_name_H-M   'P 1'
#
loop_
_entity.id
_entity.type
_entity.pdbx_description
1 polymer ?
#
loop_
_entity_poly.entity_id
_entity_poly.type
_entity_poly.pdbx_seq_one_letter_code
_entity_poly.pdbx_strand_id
1 'polypeptide(L)'
;MSRWRYWLPAGLGVAATSVFFLSVMRPPGVTSSRFGQDLPWQITRSQNGATIGVFGLTINESSLRDAVHKLGRRYELGLFQNPAGQLNLEAYFRDAVIGGLNARLVLSARLSEEQLIALLARAGAGKPTAEGGRRYSVSDADQDLALTATV
;
A
#
# COMPACT_ATOMS: atom_id res chain seq x y z
N MET A 1 16.12 -52.01 19.73
CA MET A 1 16.91 -51.01 18.96
C MET A 1 16.08 -49.72 18.87
N SER A 2 16.55 -48.65 19.52
CA SER A 2 15.74 -47.44 19.75
C SER A 2 15.64 -46.57 18.49
N ARG A 3 14.45 -46.49 17.90
CA ARG A 3 14.14 -45.64 16.73
C ARG A 3 14.25 -44.14 17.05
N TRP A 4 14.32 -43.75 18.33
CA TRP A 4 14.36 -42.37 18.84
C TRP A 4 15.55 -41.54 18.34
N ARG A 5 16.70 -42.18 18.07
CA ARG A 5 17.94 -41.50 17.62
C ARG A 5 17.83 -40.87 16.23
N TYR A 6 16.86 -41.28 15.41
CA TYR A 6 16.65 -40.72 14.07
C TYR A 6 15.58 -39.60 14.04
N TRP A 7 14.68 -39.55 15.03
CA TRP A 7 13.64 -38.52 15.09
C TRP A 7 14.17 -37.15 15.54
N LEU A 8 15.20 -37.14 16.39
CA LEU A 8 15.85 -35.90 16.86
C LEU A 8 16.55 -35.10 15.74
N PRO A 9 17.44 -35.68 14.90
CA PRO A 9 18.06 -34.93 13.79
C PRO A 9 17.06 -34.62 12.67
N ALA A 10 16.08 -35.49 12.42
CA ALA A 10 15.04 -35.24 11.43
C ALA A 10 14.13 -34.05 11.84
N GLY A 11 13.75 -33.96 13.11
CA GLY A 11 12.99 -32.83 13.64
C GLY A 11 13.76 -31.50 13.58
N LEU A 12 15.07 -31.53 13.84
CA LEU A 12 15.93 -30.35 13.75
C LEU A 12 16.08 -29.84 12.31
N GLY A 13 16.20 -30.75 11.35
CA GLY A 13 16.25 -30.42 9.92
C GLY A 13 14.95 -29.77 9.43
N VAL A 14 13.79 -30.31 9.82
CA VAL A 14 12.48 -29.75 9.47
C VAL A 14 12.24 -28.38 10.12
N ALA A 15 12.68 -28.19 11.37
CA ALA A 15 12.58 -26.89 12.03
C ALA A 15 13.48 -25.84 11.34
N ALA A 16 14.71 -26.21 10.98
CA ALA A 16 15.64 -25.31 10.29
C ALA A 16 15.13 -24.90 8.90
N THR A 17 14.61 -25.85 8.10
CA THR A 17 14.02 -25.54 6.79
C THR A 17 12.75 -24.71 6.92
N SER A 18 11.91 -24.97 7.92
CA SER A 18 10.70 -24.18 8.18
C SER A 18 11.03 -22.73 8.57
N VAL A 19 12.04 -22.51 9.42
CA VAL A 19 12.48 -21.16 9.81
C VAL A 19 13.11 -20.41 8.63
N PHE A 20 13.93 -21.08 7.82
CA PHE A 20 14.50 -20.50 6.62
C PHE A 20 13.41 -20.14 5.60
N PHE A 21 12.46 -21.03 5.38
CA PHE A 21 11.33 -20.81 4.47
C PHE A 21 10.45 -19.65 4.92
N LEU A 22 10.13 -19.54 6.21
CA LEU A 22 9.39 -18.41 6.77
C LEU A 22 10.16 -17.09 6.70
N SER A 23 11.49 -17.11 6.80
CA SER A 23 12.33 -15.91 6.71
C SER A 23 12.49 -15.42 5.27
N VAL A 24 12.55 -16.34 4.29
CA VAL A 24 12.63 -16.00 2.86
C VAL A 24 11.25 -15.63 2.29
N MET A 25 10.17 -16.27 2.75
CA MET A 25 8.81 -15.99 2.27
C MET A 25 8.12 -14.81 2.95
N ARG A 26 8.58 -14.33 4.11
CA ARG A 26 8.06 -13.05 4.65
C ARG A 26 8.61 -11.92 3.79
N PRO A 27 7.77 -11.21 3.00
CA PRO A 27 8.24 -10.07 2.25
C PRO A 27 8.79 -9.04 3.24
N PRO A 28 10.05 -8.58 3.13
CA PRO A 28 10.55 -7.52 3.98
C PRO A 28 9.66 -6.29 3.79
N GLY A 29 9.16 -5.74 4.90
CA GLY A 29 8.49 -4.44 4.92
C GLY A 29 6.96 -4.41 4.74
N VAL A 30 6.25 -5.54 4.71
CA VAL A 30 4.77 -5.50 4.82
C VAL A 30 4.36 -5.72 6.28
N THR A 31 3.93 -4.64 6.93
CA THR A 31 3.45 -4.68 8.32
C THR A 31 1.93 -4.80 8.33
N SER A 32 1.42 -6.00 8.05
CA SER A 32 -0.02 -6.25 8.13
C SER A 32 -0.53 -6.06 9.56
N SER A 33 -1.68 -5.42 9.70
CA SER A 33 -2.33 -5.24 11.00
C SER A 33 -2.67 -6.57 11.67
N ARG A 34 -2.63 -6.59 13.01
CA ARG A 34 -3.18 -7.71 13.77
C ARG A 34 -4.68 -7.81 13.54
N PHE A 35 -5.24 -9.02 13.66
CA PHE A 35 -6.69 -9.22 13.57
C PHE A 35 -7.43 -8.30 14.55
N GLY A 36 -8.47 -7.61 14.08
CA GLY A 36 -9.25 -6.68 14.90
C GLY A 36 -8.62 -5.29 15.13
N GLN A 37 -7.49 -4.98 14.50
CA GLN A 37 -6.82 -3.68 14.57
C GLN A 37 -6.86 -2.96 13.22
N ASP A 38 -6.75 -1.63 13.25
CA ASP A 38 -6.73 -0.74 12.08
C ASP A 38 -7.96 -0.88 11.16
N LEU A 39 -9.10 -1.26 11.71
CA LEU A 39 -10.34 -1.44 10.95
C LEU A 39 -10.90 -0.10 10.43
N PRO A 40 -11.72 -0.09 9.36
CA PRO A 40 -12.23 1.16 8.77
C PRO A 40 -13.06 2.03 9.73
N TRP A 41 -13.66 1.43 10.76
CA TRP A 41 -14.41 2.13 11.81
C TRP A 41 -13.55 2.53 13.02
N GLN A 42 -12.28 2.11 13.09
CA GLN A 42 -11.36 2.47 14.15
C GLN A 42 -10.61 3.76 13.77
N ILE A 43 -11.35 4.86 13.84
CA ILE A 43 -10.80 6.19 13.58
C ILE A 43 -10.20 6.74 14.87
N THR A 44 -8.95 7.18 14.82
CA THR A 44 -8.27 7.87 15.92
C THR A 44 -8.19 9.36 15.63
N ARG A 45 -8.18 10.17 16.68
CA ARG A 45 -8.00 11.62 16.59
C ARG A 45 -6.97 12.04 17.63
N SER A 46 -6.07 12.95 17.28
CA SER A 46 -5.18 13.56 18.27
C SER A 46 -5.96 14.38 19.30
N GLN A 47 -5.34 14.66 20.46
CA GLN A 47 -5.99 15.43 21.54
C GLN A 47 -6.41 16.84 21.10
N ASN A 48 -5.71 17.44 20.14
CA ASN A 48 -6.06 18.73 19.54
C ASN A 48 -7.00 18.61 18.33
N GLY A 49 -7.42 17.39 17.96
CA GLY A 49 -8.30 17.10 16.82
C GLY A 49 -7.68 17.36 15.44
N ALA A 50 -6.42 17.80 15.37
CA ALA A 50 -5.76 18.20 14.14
C ALA A 50 -5.41 17.02 13.23
N THR A 51 -5.14 15.85 13.80
CA THR A 51 -4.77 14.66 13.04
C THR A 51 -5.84 13.60 13.15
N ILE A 52 -6.12 12.95 12.03
CA ILE A 52 -7.10 11.88 11.91
C ILE A 52 -6.34 10.65 11.42
N GLY A 53 -6.41 9.57 12.18
CA GLY A 53 -5.80 8.29 11.84
C GLY A 53 -6.85 7.24 11.48
N VAL A 54 -6.62 6.49 10.41
CA VAL A 54 -7.45 5.35 9.97
C VAL A 54 -6.55 4.34 9.25
N PHE A 55 -6.85 3.04 9.34
CA PHE A 55 -6.01 1.97 8.76
C PHE A 55 -4.56 1.93 9.30
N GLY A 56 -4.29 2.60 10.42
CA GLY A 56 -2.94 2.82 10.93
C GLY A 56 -2.12 3.81 10.12
N LEU A 57 -2.78 4.67 9.33
CA LEU A 57 -2.22 5.79 8.58
C LEU A 57 -2.81 7.10 9.12
N THR A 58 -2.02 8.17 9.11
CA THR A 58 -2.44 9.52 9.50
C THR A 58 -2.66 10.38 8.28
N ILE A 59 -3.87 10.91 8.11
CA ILE A 59 -4.24 11.71 6.95
C ILE A 59 -3.43 13.02 6.91
N ASN A 60 -2.93 13.38 5.74
CA ASN A 60 -2.01 14.49 5.43
C ASN A 60 -0.58 14.35 5.99
N GLU A 61 -0.24 13.23 6.64
CA GLU A 61 1.10 13.02 7.22
C GLU A 61 1.76 11.75 6.67
N SER A 62 1.01 10.64 6.63
CA SER A 62 1.52 9.39 6.08
C SER A 62 1.76 9.52 4.59
N SER A 63 2.86 8.96 4.13
CA SER A 63 3.17 8.88 2.70
C SER A 63 2.45 7.70 2.06
N LEU A 64 2.35 7.74 0.73
CA LEU A 64 1.85 6.63 -0.04
C LEU A 64 2.77 5.40 0.09
N ARG A 65 4.07 5.61 0.30
CA ARG A 65 5.01 4.55 0.68
C ARG A 65 4.60 3.86 1.98
N ASP A 66 4.20 4.61 3.00
CA ASP A 66 3.69 4.04 4.26
C ASP A 66 2.42 3.23 4.03
N ALA A 67 1.51 3.74 3.18
CA ALA A 67 0.31 3.02 2.79
C ALA A 67 0.63 1.71 2.07
N VAL A 68 1.61 1.69 1.17
CA VAL A 68 2.08 0.46 0.49
C VAL A 68 2.66 -0.55 1.48
N HIS A 69 3.47 -0.09 2.43
CA HIS A 69 4.00 -0.93 3.50
C HIS A 69 2.90 -1.51 4.40
N LYS A 70 1.82 -0.75 4.62
CA LYS A 70 0.70 -1.14 5.49
C LYS A 70 -0.31 -2.07 4.81
N LEU A 71 -0.73 -1.68 3.61
CA LEU A 71 -1.86 -2.29 2.89
C LEU A 71 -1.42 -3.38 1.91
N GLY A 72 -0.15 -3.41 1.53
CA GLY A 72 0.44 -4.42 0.66
C GLY A 72 0.85 -3.89 -0.71
N ARG A 73 1.62 -4.72 -1.43
CA ARG A 73 2.34 -4.32 -2.65
C ARG A 73 1.53 -4.46 -3.94
N ARG A 74 0.30 -4.97 -3.89
CA ARG A 74 -0.57 -5.14 -5.07
C ARG A 74 -1.40 -3.89 -5.29
N TYR A 75 -0.74 -2.83 -5.77
CA TYR A 75 -1.36 -1.55 -6.06
C TYR A 75 -1.03 -1.05 -7.47
N GLU A 76 -1.87 -0.15 -7.97
CA GLU A 76 -1.69 0.55 -9.23
C GLU A 76 -1.84 2.05 -8.98
N LEU A 77 -0.89 2.85 -9.47
CA LEU A 77 -0.96 4.30 -9.38
C LEU A 77 -1.58 4.89 -10.65
N GLY A 78 -2.48 5.84 -10.48
CA GLY A 78 -3.13 6.54 -11.58
C GLY A 78 -3.17 8.04 -11.32
N LEU A 79 -2.78 8.82 -12.32
CA LEU A 79 -3.03 10.25 -12.34
C LEU A 79 -4.38 10.49 -13.04
N PHE A 80 -5.31 11.12 -12.35
CA PHE A 80 -6.64 11.42 -12.85
C PHE A 80 -6.74 12.90 -13.18
N GLN A 81 -7.31 13.19 -14.34
CA GLN A 81 -7.65 14.54 -14.77
C GLN A 81 -9.16 14.63 -14.89
N ASN A 82 -9.79 15.52 -14.13
CA ASN A 82 -11.23 15.73 -14.20
C ASN A 82 -11.60 16.61 -15.42
N PRO A 83 -12.90 16.75 -15.76
CA PRO A 83 -13.32 17.58 -16.90
C PRO A 83 -12.94 19.07 -16.78
N ALA A 84 -12.68 19.56 -15.56
CA ALA A 84 -12.19 20.91 -15.30
C ALA A 84 -10.65 21.04 -15.44
N GLY A 85 -9.95 19.95 -15.77
CA GLY A 85 -8.50 19.92 -15.97
C GLY A 85 -7.68 19.71 -14.69
N GLN A 86 -8.31 19.58 -13.52
CA GLN A 86 -7.63 19.39 -12.24
C GLN A 86 -7.06 17.97 -12.14
N LEU A 87 -5.84 17.87 -11.59
CA LEU A 87 -5.11 16.62 -11.44
C LEU A 87 -5.22 16.07 -10.02
N ASN A 88 -5.41 14.76 -9.90
CA ASN A 88 -5.39 14.03 -8.64
C ASN A 88 -4.57 12.74 -8.78
N LEU A 89 -3.71 12.44 -7.82
CA LEU A 89 -2.99 11.17 -7.78
C LEU A 89 -3.79 10.19 -6.93
N GLU A 90 -4.02 8.98 -7.46
CA GLU A 90 -4.72 7.93 -6.74
C GLU A 90 -3.94 6.61 -6.80
N ALA A 91 -4.03 5.86 -5.70
CA ALA A 91 -3.49 4.52 -5.58
C ALA A 91 -4.62 3.52 -5.37
N TYR A 92 -4.75 2.59 -6.31
CA TYR A 92 -5.72 1.50 -6.23
C TYR A 92 -5.06 0.23 -5.72
N PHE A 93 -5.45 -0.21 -4.52
CA PHE A 93 -5.02 -1.46 -3.92
C PHE A 93 -6.02 -2.56 -4.26
N ARG A 94 -5.54 -3.61 -4.93
CA ARG A 94 -6.39 -4.74 -5.37
C ARG A 94 -6.72 -5.70 -4.25
N ASP A 95 -5.73 -5.98 -3.40
CA ASP A 95 -5.76 -7.01 -2.37
C ASP A 95 -5.25 -6.44 -1.03
N ALA A 96 -5.89 -5.39 -0.51
CA ALA A 96 -5.52 -4.79 0.76
C ALA A 96 -5.97 -5.66 1.94
N VAL A 97 -5.08 -5.91 2.90
CA VAL A 97 -5.38 -6.69 4.12
C VAL A 97 -5.36 -5.79 5.35
N ILE A 98 -6.52 -5.61 5.98
CA ILE A 98 -6.73 -4.64 7.06
C ILE A 98 -7.45 -5.31 8.21
N GLY A 99 -6.80 -5.49 9.34
CA GLY A 99 -7.43 -6.06 10.54
C GLY A 99 -8.04 -7.46 10.35
N GLY A 100 -7.61 -8.21 9.33
CA GLY A 100 -8.19 -9.49 8.92
C GLY A 100 -9.22 -9.43 7.79
N LEU A 101 -9.56 -8.23 7.31
CA LEU A 101 -10.43 -8.01 6.15
C LEU A 101 -9.61 -7.98 4.87
N ASN A 102 -10.13 -8.59 3.81
CA ASN A 102 -9.63 -8.41 2.45
C ASN A 102 -10.51 -7.39 1.73
N ALA A 103 -9.91 -6.33 1.18
CA ALA A 103 -10.65 -5.26 0.52
C ALA A 103 -9.92 -4.74 -0.72
N ARG A 104 -10.70 -4.13 -1.62
CA ARG A 104 -10.20 -3.24 -2.66
C ARG A 104 -10.30 -1.83 -2.14
N LEU A 105 -9.21 -1.06 -2.21
CA LEU A 105 -9.15 0.28 -1.65
C LEU A 105 -8.62 1.27 -2.69
N VAL A 106 -9.12 2.50 -2.67
CA VAL A 106 -8.53 3.63 -3.39
C VAL A 106 -8.08 4.64 -2.35
N LEU A 107 -6.84 5.11 -2.46
CA LEU A 107 -6.32 6.24 -1.68
C LEU A 107 -6.03 7.39 -2.63
N SER A 108 -6.56 8.57 -2.32
CA SER A 108 -6.09 9.81 -2.93
C SER A 108 -4.82 10.26 -2.22
N ALA A 109 -3.82 10.70 -2.99
CA ALA A 109 -2.57 11.19 -2.48
C ALA A 109 -2.28 12.58 -3.03
N ARG A 110 -1.66 13.42 -2.22
CA ARG A 110 -1.35 14.81 -2.55
C ARG A 110 0.12 14.94 -2.93
N LEU A 111 0.33 15.58 -4.06
CA LEU A 111 1.60 16.15 -4.51
C LEU A 111 1.36 17.63 -4.82
N SER A 112 2.44 18.40 -4.97
CA SER A 112 2.32 19.76 -5.47
C SER A 112 1.80 19.75 -6.91
N GLU A 113 1.17 20.85 -7.33
CA GLU A 113 0.65 20.96 -8.70
C GLU A 113 1.77 20.82 -9.73
N GLU A 114 2.96 21.36 -9.46
CA GLU A 114 4.13 21.24 -10.34
C GLU A 114 4.56 19.77 -10.49
N GLN A 115 4.51 19.00 -9.40
CA GLN A 115 4.82 17.57 -9.43
C GLN A 115 3.77 16.80 -10.24
N LEU A 116 2.48 17.08 -10.07
CA LEU A 116 1.41 16.44 -10.84
C LEU A 116 1.51 16.75 -12.33
N ILE A 117 1.81 18.00 -12.70
CA ILE A 117 2.05 18.40 -14.10
C ILE A 117 3.28 17.67 -14.66
N ALA A 118 4.36 17.57 -13.88
CA ALA A 118 5.56 16.85 -14.29
C ALA A 118 5.27 15.36 -14.55
N LEU A 119 4.48 14.72 -13.68
CA LEU A 119 4.01 13.35 -13.87
C LEU A 119 3.18 13.22 -15.15
N LEU A 120 2.24 14.14 -15.39
CA LEU A 120 1.40 14.13 -16.59
C LEU A 120 2.23 14.27 -17.87
N ALA A 121 3.22 15.16 -17.88
CA ALA A 121 4.06 15.41 -19.06
C ALA A 121 4.87 14.19 -19.51
N ARG A 122 5.19 13.29 -18.56
CA ARG A 122 5.87 12.01 -18.84
C ARG A 122 4.92 10.83 -18.96
N ALA A 123 3.62 11.05 -18.76
CA ALA A 123 2.64 9.99 -18.86
C ALA A 123 2.34 9.65 -20.33
N GLY A 124 2.03 8.37 -20.57
CA GLY A 124 1.57 7.90 -21.87
C GLY A 124 0.14 8.32 -22.20
N ALA A 125 -0.48 7.63 -23.16
CA ALA A 125 -1.85 7.92 -23.58
C ALA A 125 -2.85 7.71 -22.43
N GLY A 126 -3.60 8.78 -22.09
CA GLY A 126 -4.65 8.74 -21.08
C GLY A 126 -5.88 7.98 -21.58
N LYS A 127 -6.49 7.17 -20.71
CA LYS A 127 -7.74 6.45 -20.96
C LYS A 127 -8.93 7.29 -20.48
N PRO A 128 -10.06 7.34 -21.20
CA PRO A 128 -11.25 8.03 -20.73
C PRO A 128 -11.79 7.39 -19.44
N THR A 129 -12.32 8.20 -18.53
CA THR A 129 -13.02 7.72 -17.31
C THR A 129 -14.53 7.83 -17.49
N ALA A 130 -15.29 7.12 -16.65
CA ALA A 130 -16.76 7.17 -16.68
C ALA A 130 -17.31 8.58 -16.40
N GLU A 131 -16.58 9.38 -15.62
CA GLU A 131 -16.93 10.76 -15.26
C GLU A 131 -16.54 11.79 -16.34
N GLY A 132 -16.11 11.34 -17.52
CA GLY A 132 -15.72 12.22 -18.63
C GLY A 132 -14.32 12.83 -18.51
N GLY A 133 -13.55 12.41 -17.51
CA GLY A 133 -12.14 12.77 -17.34
C GLY A 133 -11.19 11.81 -18.08
N ARG A 134 -9.91 11.87 -17.70
CA ARG A 134 -8.88 10.93 -18.19
C ARG A 134 -8.06 10.35 -17.04
N ARG A 135 -7.70 9.08 -17.15
CA ARG A 135 -6.74 8.40 -16.28
C ARG A 135 -5.47 8.11 -17.04
N TYR A 136 -4.35 8.51 -16.47
CA TYR A 136 -3.01 8.26 -16.98
C TYR A 136 -2.30 7.29 -16.02
N SER A 137 -1.59 6.31 -16.57
CA SER A 137 -0.75 5.44 -15.74
C SER A 137 0.49 6.21 -15.31
N VAL A 138 0.86 6.11 -14.04
CA VAL A 138 2.17 6.62 -13.59
C VAL A 138 3.26 5.73 -14.19
N SER A 139 4.30 6.36 -14.74
CA SER A 139 5.43 5.65 -15.36
C SER A 139 6.32 4.99 -14.29
N ASP A 140 7.08 3.96 -14.66
CA ASP A 140 7.99 3.31 -13.72
C ASP A 140 9.07 4.27 -13.20
N ALA A 141 9.54 5.21 -14.05
CA ALA A 141 10.50 6.23 -13.66
C ALA A 141 9.97 7.23 -12.62
N ASP A 142 8.64 7.34 -12.51
CA ASP A 142 7.96 8.28 -11.64
C ASP A 142 7.39 7.65 -10.36
N GLN A 143 7.52 6.32 -10.21
CA GLN A 143 7.00 5.59 -9.04
C GLN A 143 7.55 6.15 -7.73
N ASP A 144 8.87 6.40 -7.65
CA ASP A 144 9.49 6.86 -6.42
C ASP A 144 9.00 8.23 -5.99
N LEU A 145 8.79 9.14 -6.95
CA LEU A 145 8.18 10.45 -6.71
C LEU A 145 6.73 10.29 -6.22
N ALA A 146 5.93 9.49 -6.92
CA ALA A 146 4.54 9.26 -6.54
C ALA A 146 4.40 8.64 -5.14
N LEU A 147 5.33 7.78 -4.74
CA LEU A 147 5.37 7.18 -3.40
C LEU A 147 5.72 8.18 -2.28
N THR A 148 6.22 9.38 -2.59
CA THR A 148 6.40 10.45 -1.59
C THR A 148 5.14 11.25 -1.30
N ALA A 149 4.09 11.08 -2.12
CA ALA A 149 2.81 11.78 -1.94
C ALA A 149 2.19 11.48 -0.58
N THR A 150 1.59 12.48 0.06
CA THR A 150 0.92 12.31 1.36
C THR A 150 -0.53 11.88 1.15
N VAL A 151 -1.00 10.87 1.86
CA VAL A 151 -2.40 10.38 1.83
C VAL A 151 -3.28 11.10 2.83
#